data_AF-A0A445A7L9-F1
#
_entry.id   AF-A0A445A7L9-F1
#
_cell.length_a   1.000
_cell.length_b   1.000
_cell.length_c   1.000
_cell.angle_alpha   90.00
_cell.angle_beta   90.00
_cell.angle_gamma   90.00
#
_symmetry.space_group_name_H-M   'P 1'
#
loop_
_entity.id
_entity.type
_entity.pdbx_description
1 polymer ?
#
loop_
_entity_poly.entity_id
_entity_poly.type
_entity_poly.pdbx_seq_one_letter_code
_entity_poly.pdbx_strand_id
1 'polypeptide(L)'
;MDQVRRVYRARFRPLKNPATWPAYHGPRFVGNPFLRRVAKGRPKMTRFLNEMDSCMLRRLRRCKQCGAEGHSRNRCRQTAGQSAGSAEE
;
A
#
# COMPACT_ATOMS: atom_id res chain seq x y z
N MET A 1 -3.61 -9.75 21.51
CA MET A 1 -2.45 -10.05 20.62
C MET A 1 -1.31 -10.73 21.36
N ASP A 2 -1.11 -10.44 22.64
CA ASP A 2 0.05 -10.97 23.40
C ASP A 2 0.00 -12.47 23.68
N GLN A 3 -1.19 -13.06 23.76
CA GLN A 3 -1.35 -14.51 23.90
C GLN A 3 -0.82 -15.28 22.68
N VAL A 4 -1.07 -14.77 21.47
CA VAL A 4 -0.51 -15.32 20.22
C VAL A 4 1.01 -15.15 20.18
N ARG A 5 1.53 -13.97 20.57
CA ARG A 5 2.97 -13.71 20.63
C ARG A 5 3.70 -14.66 21.58
N ARG A 6 3.07 -15.06 22.70
CA ARG A 6 3.63 -15.97 23.70
C ARG A 6 3.89 -17.38 23.12
N VAL A 7 2.98 -17.91 22.30
CA VAL A 7 3.12 -19.23 21.65
C VAL A 7 4.31 -19.26 20.68
N TYR A 8 4.53 -18.17 19.95
CA TYR A 8 5.57 -18.08 18.93
C TYR A 8 6.92 -17.59 19.46
N ARG A 9 7.01 -17.19 20.74
CA ARG A 9 8.22 -16.61 21.34
C ARG A 9 9.43 -17.54 21.29
N ALA A 10 9.22 -18.86 21.37
CA ALA A 10 10.29 -19.85 21.26
C ALA A 10 10.78 -20.06 19.82
N ARG A 11 9.90 -19.83 18.82
CA ARG A 11 10.21 -20.07 17.39
C ARG A 11 10.76 -18.83 16.69
N PHE A 12 10.33 -17.64 17.12
CA PHE A 12 10.73 -16.39 16.52
C PHE A 12 11.34 -15.49 17.59
N ARG A 13 12.64 -15.23 17.46
CA ARG A 13 13.30 -14.20 18.26
C ARG A 13 12.67 -12.85 17.93
N PRO A 14 12.37 -12.01 18.94
CA PRO A 14 11.90 -10.65 18.68
C PRO A 14 12.85 -9.95 17.71
N LEU A 15 12.28 -9.35 16.66
CA LEU A 15 13.06 -8.63 15.67
C LEU A 15 13.77 -7.47 16.37
N LYS A 16 15.10 -7.38 16.23
CA LYS A 16 15.88 -6.27 16.81
C LYS A 16 15.39 -4.94 16.25
N ASN A 17 15.61 -3.86 17.00
CA ASN A 17 15.27 -2.49 16.58
C ASN A 17 15.81 -2.24 15.15
N PRO A 18 14.97 -1.82 14.18
CA PRO A 18 15.41 -1.51 12.82
C PRO A 18 16.61 -0.56 12.74
N ALA A 19 16.74 0.37 13.69
CA ALA A 19 17.87 1.29 13.77
C ALA A 19 19.22 0.61 14.09
N THR A 20 19.20 -0.62 14.59
CA THR A 20 20.41 -1.41 14.94
C THR A 20 20.77 -2.43 13.87
N TRP A 21 20.05 -2.45 12.74
CA TRP A 21 20.36 -3.40 11.67
C TRP A 21 21.62 -2.96 10.93
N PRO A 22 22.57 -3.87 10.66
CA PRO A 22 23.71 -3.55 9.83
C PRO A 22 23.24 -3.17 8.42
N ALA A 23 24.04 -2.34 7.75
CA ALA A 23 23.78 -2.03 6.34
C ALA A 23 23.74 -3.33 5.52
N TYR A 24 22.71 -3.49 4.70
CA TYR A 24 22.58 -4.67 3.85
C TYR A 24 23.58 -4.56 2.69
N HIS A 25 24.62 -5.41 2.72
CA HIS A 25 25.63 -5.52 1.66
C HIS A 25 25.36 -6.66 0.68
N GLY A 26 24.21 -7.34 0.79
CA GLY A 26 23.87 -8.46 -0.09
C GLY A 26 23.42 -8.01 -1.49
N PRO A 27 23.28 -8.95 -2.42
CA PRO A 27 22.79 -8.64 -3.76
C PRO A 27 21.40 -8.02 -3.67
N ARG A 28 21.19 -6.96 -4.45
CA ARG A 28 19.88 -6.33 -4.59
C ARG A 28 19.01 -7.25 -5.43
N PHE A 29 18.07 -7.93 -4.79
CA PHE A 29 17.08 -8.74 -5.50
C PHE A 29 16.12 -7.82 -6.26
N VAL A 30 16.48 -7.48 -7.49
CA VAL A 30 15.59 -6.81 -8.43
C VAL A 30 14.91 -7.91 -9.24
N GLY A 31 13.60 -8.03 -9.11
CA GLY A 31 12.83 -8.98 -9.93
C GLY A 31 13.07 -8.70 -11.42
N ASN A 32 13.30 -9.76 -12.20
CA ASN A 32 13.60 -9.65 -13.63
C ASN A 32 12.52 -8.80 -14.33
N PRO A 33 12.88 -7.65 -14.93
CA PRO A 33 11.92 -6.79 -15.62
C PRO A 33 11.15 -7.49 -16.75
N PHE A 34 11.75 -8.48 -17.40
CA PHE A 34 11.15 -9.24 -18.49
C PHE A 34 10.16 -10.30 -18.02
N LEU A 35 10.28 -10.77 -16.77
CA LEU A 35 9.30 -11.66 -16.14
C LEU A 35 8.19 -10.89 -15.42
N ARG A 36 8.22 -9.55 -15.44
CA ARG A 36 7.13 -8.75 -14.89
C ARG A 36 5.89 -9.02 -15.72
N ARG A 37 4.80 -9.39 -15.04
CA ARG A 37 3.48 -9.51 -15.66
C ARG A 37 3.07 -8.12 -16.18
N VAL A 38 3.30 -7.88 -17.47
CA VAL A 38 2.88 -6.65 -18.15
C VAL A 38 1.35 -6.69 -18.20
N ALA A 39 0.67 -5.58 -17.94
CA ALA A 39 -0.80 -5.52 -17.98
C ALA A 39 -1.41 -5.84 -19.36
N LYS A 40 -0.58 -6.01 -20.40
CA LYS A 40 -0.95 -6.62 -21.69
C LYS A 40 -1.26 -8.10 -21.47
N GLY A 41 -2.51 -8.41 -21.13
CA GLY A 41 -2.95 -9.81 -21.08
C GLY A 41 -4.01 -10.12 -20.03
N ARG A 42 -4.41 -9.17 -19.18
CA ARG A 42 -5.64 -9.39 -18.39
C ARG A 42 -6.81 -9.37 -19.38
N PRO A 43 -7.52 -10.50 -19.59
CA PRO A 43 -8.67 -10.51 -20.46
C PRO A 43 -9.69 -9.49 -19.96
N LYS A 44 -10.34 -8.75 -20.87
CA LYS A 44 -11.52 -7.98 -20.52
C LYS A 44 -12.48 -8.93 -19.83
N MET A 45 -13.03 -8.49 -18.70
CA MET A 45 -13.96 -9.32 -17.96
C MET A 45 -15.17 -9.62 -18.84
N THR A 46 -15.36 -10.89 -19.19
CA THR A 46 -16.45 -11.36 -20.07
C THR A 46 -17.66 -11.86 -19.30
N ARG A 47 -17.55 -12.04 -17.98
CA ARG A 47 -18.70 -12.43 -17.15
C ARG A 47 -19.70 -11.27 -17.03
N PHE A 48 -20.98 -11.60 -17.04
CA PHE A 48 -22.04 -10.66 -16.70
C PHE A 48 -21.85 -10.16 -15.27
N LEU A 49 -22.03 -8.84 -15.08
CA LEU A 49 -21.95 -8.21 -13.78
C LEU A 49 -23.25 -8.48 -13.01
N ASN A 50 -23.14 -9.10 -11.83
CA ASN A 50 -24.29 -9.28 -10.94
C ASN A 50 -24.37 -8.14 -9.90
N GLU A 51 -25.41 -8.18 -9.07
CA GLU A 51 -25.66 -7.17 -8.02
C GLU A 51 -24.50 -7.05 -7.02
N MET A 52 -23.87 -8.17 -6.65
CA MET A 52 -22.68 -8.19 -5.79
C MET A 52 -21.47 -7.47 -6.43
N ASP A 53 -21.28 -7.62 -7.74
CA ASP A 53 -20.16 -6.98 -8.46
C ASP A 53 -20.39 -5.49 -8.67
N SER A 54 -21.65 -5.08 -8.78
CA SER A 54 -21.99 -3.68 -8.98
C SER A 54 -21.84 -2.86 -7.70
N CYS A 55 -21.86 -3.47 -6.50
CA CYS A 55 -21.38 -2.84 -5.26
C CYS A 55 -19.89 -2.49 -5.29
N MET A 56 -19.04 -3.31 -5.95
CA MET A 56 -17.61 -3.03 -6.08
C MET A 56 -17.30 -1.86 -7.03
N LEU A 57 -18.20 -1.61 -8.00
CA LEU A 57 -18.08 -0.50 -8.95
C LEU A 57 -18.74 0.79 -8.44
N ARG A 58 -19.85 0.67 -7.68
CA ARG A 58 -20.66 1.79 -7.18
C ARG A 58 -20.15 2.42 -5.88
N ARG A 59 -19.12 1.86 -5.23
CA ARG A 59 -18.48 2.56 -4.11
C ARG A 59 -17.91 3.86 -4.68
N LEU A 60 -18.52 5.00 -4.33
CA LEU A 60 -18.00 6.32 -4.71
C LEU A 60 -16.51 6.31 -4.40
N ARG A 61 -15.69 6.55 -5.43
CA ARG A 61 -14.24 6.49 -5.29
C ARG A 61 -13.86 7.48 -4.20
N ARG A 62 -13.51 6.96 -3.03
CA ARG A 62 -12.96 7.75 -1.93
C ARG A 62 -11.56 8.18 -2.32
N CYS A 63 -11.25 9.44 -2.06
CA CYS A 63 -9.91 9.95 -2.20
C CYS A 63 -8.98 9.14 -1.30
N LYS A 64 -7.93 8.53 -1.87
CA LYS A 64 -6.96 7.77 -1.07
C LYS A 64 -6.18 8.62 -0.05
N GLN A 65 -6.14 9.94 -0.24
CA GLN A 65 -5.41 10.87 0.62
C GLN A 65 -6.23 11.33 1.83
N CYS A 66 -7.50 11.70 1.63
CA CYS A 66 -8.35 12.26 2.69
C CYS A 66 -9.61 11.44 3.00
N GLY A 67 -9.85 10.33 2.30
CA GLY A 67 -11.02 9.47 2.50
C GLY A 67 -12.35 10.04 2.00
N ALA A 68 -12.42 11.31 1.63
CA ALA A 68 -13.64 11.96 1.17
C ALA A 68 -14.08 11.46 -0.22
N GLU A 69 -15.39 11.40 -0.42
CA GLU A 69 -16.02 11.04 -1.69
C GLU A 69 -16.08 12.25 -2.65
N GLY A 70 -16.24 12.00 -3.95
CA GLY A 70 -16.42 13.08 -4.95
C GLY A 70 -15.14 13.59 -5.63
N HIS A 71 -13.94 13.16 -5.23
CA HIS A 71 -12.71 13.49 -5.95
C HIS A 71 -11.65 12.39 -5.88
N SER A 72 -10.80 12.34 -6.92
CA SER A 72 -9.64 11.43 -6.97
C SER A 72 -8.43 12.05 -6.25
N ARG A 73 -7.42 11.22 -5.93
CA ARG A 73 -6.16 11.67 -5.28
C ARG A 73 -5.56 12.92 -5.95
N ASN A 74 -5.55 12.95 -7.29
CA ASN A 74 -4.93 14.03 -8.05
C ASN A 74 -5.67 15.37 -7.95
N ARG A 75 -6.96 15.34 -7.57
CA ARG A 75 -7.78 16.54 -7.33
C ARG A 75 -8.00 16.81 -5.84
N CYS A 76 -7.21 16.15 -4.98
CA CYS A 76 -7.31 16.36 -3.55
C CYS A 76 -6.70 17.71 -3.15
N ARG A 77 -7.50 18.55 -2.49
CA ARG A 77 -7.08 19.86 -1.96
C ARG A 77 -5.97 19.76 -0.91
N GLN A 78 -5.71 18.57 -0.35
CA GLN A 78 -4.59 18.32 0.57
C GLN A 78 -3.19 18.49 -0.07
N THR A 79 -3.10 18.59 -1.40
CA THR A 79 -1.84 18.89 -2.09
C THR A 79 -1.43 20.37 -1.95
N ALA A 80 -2.31 21.25 -1.45
CA ALA A 80 -2.08 22.69 -1.38
C ALA A 80 -1.73 23.21 0.03
N GLY A 81 -1.13 22.41 0.92
CA GLY A 81 -1.00 22.86 2.31
C GLY A 81 0.05 22.24 3.22
N GLN A 82 1.09 21.56 2.75
CA GLN A 82 2.24 21.21 3.61
C GLN A 82 3.56 21.29 2.83
N SER A 83 3.88 22.48 2.35
CA SER A 83 5.24 22.85 1.98
C SER A 83 5.39 24.37 2.06
N ALA A 84 5.39 24.87 3.29
CA ALA A 84 6.14 26.05 3.66
C ALA A 84 6.95 25.66 4.91
N GLY A 85 8.28 25.62 4.78
CA GLY A 85 9.19 25.79 5.92
C GLY A 85 8.96 27.19 6.51
N SER A 86 9.44 27.54 7.70
CA SER A 86 10.73 27.20 8.33
C SER A 86 10.82 27.89 9.70
N ALA A 87 11.81 27.50 10.52
CA ALA A 87 12.50 28.27 11.57
C ALA A 87 11.69 28.59 12.85
N GLU A 88 12.03 28.00 14.01
CA GLU A 88 13.01 28.48 15.02
C GLU A 88 12.44 29.58 15.93
N GLU A 89 12.57 29.31 17.24
CA GLU A 89 12.48 30.17 18.45
C GLU A 89 11.38 31.24 18.59
#